data_AF-A0A9P5X993-F1
#
_entry.id   AF-A0A9P5X993-F1
#
_cell.length_a   1.000
_cell.length_b   1.000
_cell.length_c   1.000
_cell.angle_alpha   90.00
_cell.angle_beta   90.00
_cell.angle_gamma   90.00
#
_symmetry.space_group_name_H-M   'P 1'
#
loop_
_entity.id
_entity.type
_entity.pdbx_description
1 polymer ?
#
loop_
_entity_poly.entity_id
_entity_poly.type
_entity_poly.pdbx_seq_one_letter_code
_entity_poly.pdbx_strand_id
1 'polypeptide(L)'
;PNVCLNWCYYVYCKTKRTNPWTVTVDRKANLRSQSDCKSPNRCSATKPQTGWPKEPNTGWSCDEQPKNTNSEGGAAAATRCMVTGENLGEGGVWAGFIS
;
A
#
# COMPACT_ATOMS: atom_id res chain seq x y z
N PRO A 1 -1.81 13.74 -8.59
CA PRO A 1 -0.86 12.69 -9.06
C PRO A 1 -1.09 11.41 -8.24
N ASN A 2 -0.74 10.21 -8.71
CA ASN A 2 -1.36 8.94 -8.28
C ASN A 2 -1.25 8.65 -6.77
N VAL A 3 -0.29 9.26 -6.06
CA VAL A 3 -0.14 9.22 -4.60
C VAL A 3 -1.46 9.55 -3.92
N CYS A 4 -2.02 10.74 -4.17
CA CYS A 4 -3.23 11.20 -3.53
C CYS A 4 -4.43 10.29 -3.84
N LEU A 5 -4.50 9.75 -5.06
CA LEU A 5 -5.55 8.82 -5.45
C LEU A 5 -5.46 7.50 -4.69
N ASN A 6 -4.24 7.01 -4.41
CA ASN A 6 -4.05 5.80 -3.59
C ASN A 6 -4.38 6.04 -2.12
N TRP A 7 -4.02 7.20 -1.56
CA TRP A 7 -4.44 7.59 -0.22
C TRP A 7 -5.97 7.72 -0.10
N CYS A 8 -6.63 8.42 -1.03
CA CYS A 8 -8.08 8.52 -1.07
C CYS A 8 -8.75 7.14 -1.22
N TYR A 9 -8.16 6.28 -2.05
CA TYR A 9 -8.64 4.91 -2.23
C TYR A 9 -8.51 4.08 -0.94
N TYR A 10 -7.38 4.19 -0.25
CA TYR A 10 -7.19 3.53 1.05
C TYR A 10 -8.26 3.98 2.04
N VAL A 11 -8.50 5.29 2.16
CA VAL A 11 -9.57 5.84 3.00
C VAL A 11 -10.93 5.28 2.58
N TYR A 12 -11.26 5.26 1.29
CA TYR A 12 -12.50 4.66 0.79
C TYR A 12 -12.64 3.15 1.12
N CYS A 13 -11.56 2.37 0.99
CA CYS A 13 -11.58 0.96 1.40
C CYS A 13 -11.79 0.80 2.91
N LYS A 14 -11.37 1.78 3.71
CA LYS A 14 -11.52 1.78 5.17
C LYS A 14 -12.84 2.36 5.65
N THR A 15 -13.49 3.28 4.94
CA THR A 15 -14.85 3.75 5.30
C THR A 15 -15.90 2.65 5.21
N LYS A 16 -15.58 1.53 4.54
CA LYS A 16 -16.37 0.28 4.59
C LYS A 16 -16.23 -0.48 5.91
N ARG A 17 -15.34 -0.07 6.82
CA ARG A 17 -15.17 -0.64 8.15
C ARG A 17 -15.83 0.28 9.19
N THR A 18 -16.51 -0.32 10.15
CA THR A 18 -17.32 0.39 11.17
C THR A 18 -16.53 0.89 12.38
N ASN A 19 -15.28 0.43 12.57
CA ASN A 19 -14.48 0.79 13.73
C ASN A 19 -13.59 2.02 13.45
N PRO A 20 -13.38 2.90 14.44
CA PRO A 20 -12.35 3.93 14.36
C PRO A 20 -10.99 3.28 14.09
N TRP A 21 -10.20 3.91 13.23
CA TRP A 21 -8.89 3.40 12.83
C TRP A 21 -7.79 4.37 13.22
N THR A 22 -6.66 3.80 13.60
CA THR A 22 -5.41 4.49 13.92
C THR A 22 -4.34 4.06 12.92
N VAL A 23 -3.33 4.91 12.77
CA VAL A 23 -2.08 4.56 12.09
C VAL A 23 -0.98 4.72 13.11
N THR A 24 -0.41 3.61 13.55
CA THR A 24 0.66 3.58 14.53
C THR A 24 1.96 3.33 13.78
N VAL A 25 2.90 4.26 13.85
CA VAL A 25 4.24 4.07 13.27
C VAL A 25 5.02 3.12 14.16
N ASP A 26 5.42 1.98 13.59
CA ASP A 26 6.35 1.04 14.18
C ASP A 26 7.58 0.93 13.26
N ARG A 27 8.64 1.62 13.65
CA ARG A 27 9.90 1.68 12.88
C ARG A 27 10.62 0.33 12.76
N LYS A 28 10.25 -0.65 13.60
CA LYS A 28 10.79 -2.02 13.53
C LYS A 28 9.93 -2.93 12.66
N ALA A 29 8.71 -2.52 12.33
CA ALA A 29 7.82 -3.27 11.49
C ALA A 29 8.32 -3.29 10.04
N ASN A 30 8.40 -4.50 9.48
CA ASN A 30 8.57 -4.72 8.04
C ASN A 30 7.50 -5.70 7.57
N LEU A 31 6.26 -5.22 7.51
CA LEU A 31 5.09 -6.05 7.21
C LEU A 31 4.84 -6.24 5.71
N ARG A 32 5.75 -5.77 4.84
CA ARG A 32 5.58 -5.87 3.37
C ARG A 32 5.49 -7.31 2.90
N SER A 33 6.15 -8.22 3.60
CA SER A 33 6.07 -9.67 3.33
C SER A 33 4.69 -10.27 3.63
N GLN A 34 3.85 -9.58 4.41
CA GLN A 34 2.52 -9.98 4.83
C GLN A 34 1.41 -9.29 4.04
N SER A 35 1.73 -8.28 3.21
CA SER A 35 0.76 -7.56 2.41
C SER A 35 0.55 -8.18 1.04
N ASP A 36 -0.52 -7.73 0.37
CA ASP A 36 -0.77 -8.02 -1.03
C ASP A 36 0.16 -7.22 -1.97
N CYS A 37 1.32 -6.77 -1.50
CA CYS A 37 2.44 -6.45 -2.38
C CYS A 37 3.31 -7.68 -2.67
N LYS A 38 3.13 -8.77 -1.92
CA LYS A 38 3.72 -10.10 -2.19
C LYS A 38 2.72 -11.07 -2.86
N SER A 39 1.43 -10.74 -2.87
CA SER A 39 0.28 -11.54 -3.34
C SER A 39 -0.69 -10.63 -4.10
N PRO A 40 -1.60 -11.09 -4.98
CA PRO A 40 -2.48 -10.17 -5.70
C PRO A 40 -3.38 -9.29 -4.78
N ASN A 41 -3.39 -7.98 -5.06
CA ASN A 41 -4.18 -6.92 -4.41
C ASN A 41 -5.65 -7.29 -4.16
N ARG A 42 -6.07 -7.33 -2.88
CA ARG A 42 -7.45 -7.65 -2.45
C ARG A 42 -8.52 -6.60 -2.77
N CYS A 43 -8.16 -5.38 -3.14
CA CYS A 43 -9.12 -4.28 -3.32
C CYS A 43 -9.44 -3.97 -4.80
N SER A 44 -8.71 -4.54 -5.76
CA SER A 44 -8.99 -4.39 -7.20
C SER A 44 -10.17 -5.28 -7.63
N ALA A 45 -11.25 -4.68 -8.15
CA ALA A 45 -12.43 -5.41 -8.67
C ALA A 45 -12.09 -6.25 -9.92
N THR A 46 -11.03 -5.90 -10.63
CA THR A 46 -10.49 -6.66 -11.75
C THR A 46 -9.24 -7.40 -11.30
N LYS A 47 -9.39 -8.71 -11.10
CA LYS A 47 -8.27 -9.65 -10.93
C LYS A 47 -7.61 -9.84 -12.32
N PRO A 48 -6.33 -9.47 -12.53
CA PRO A 48 -5.59 -10.05 -13.64
C PRO A 48 -5.53 -11.56 -13.39
N GLN A 49 -5.94 -12.38 -14.36
CA GLN A 49 -6.13 -13.83 -14.20
C GLN A 49 -4.88 -14.58 -13.72
N THR A 50 -3.71 -13.95 -13.82
CA THR A 50 -2.39 -14.47 -13.46
C THR A 50 -1.78 -13.86 -12.18
N GLY A 51 -2.55 -13.09 -11.41
CA GLY A 51 -2.04 -12.26 -10.33
C GLY A 51 -1.45 -10.95 -10.85
N TRP A 52 -1.16 -9.99 -9.97
CA TRP A 52 -0.30 -8.88 -10.38
C TRP A 52 1.07 -9.47 -10.71
N PRO A 53 1.71 -9.08 -11.83
CA PRO A 53 3.05 -9.56 -12.12
C PRO A 53 3.91 -9.30 -10.88
N LYS A 54 4.75 -10.27 -10.50
CA LYS A 54 5.67 -10.17 -9.35
C LYS A 54 6.49 -8.87 -9.38
N GLU A 55 6.66 -8.32 -10.59
CA GLU A 55 7.15 -7.00 -10.93
C GLU A 55 6.14 -6.38 -11.91
N PRO A 56 5.16 -5.56 -11.48
CA PRO A 56 4.12 -5.06 -12.37
C PRO A 56 4.74 -4.05 -13.31
N ASN A 57 5.22 -4.51 -14.47
CA ASN A 57 5.70 -3.69 -15.59
C ASN A 57 6.93 -2.84 -15.25
N THR A 58 7.89 -2.73 -16.17
CA THR A 58 8.99 -1.76 -16.03
C THR A 58 8.38 -0.36 -15.85
N GLY A 59 8.45 0.18 -14.62
CA GLY A 59 7.91 1.50 -14.28
C GLY A 59 6.66 1.54 -13.39
N TRP A 60 6.10 0.40 -12.95
CA TRP A 60 5.12 0.40 -11.85
C TRP A 60 5.58 -0.44 -10.66
N SER A 61 5.02 -0.14 -9.49
CA SER A 61 5.36 -0.73 -8.21
C SER A 61 4.12 -0.83 -7.33
N CYS A 62 4.15 -1.73 -6.36
CA CYS A 62 3.07 -1.87 -5.39
C CYS A 62 3.21 -0.84 -4.26
N ASP A 63 2.19 0.02 -4.14
CA ASP A 63 1.96 0.88 -2.99
C ASP A 63 1.03 0.17 -2.00
N GLU A 64 1.30 0.33 -0.71
CA GLU A 64 0.54 -0.26 0.38
C GLU A 64 0.20 0.79 1.43
N GLN A 65 -1.06 0.78 1.86
CA GLN A 65 -1.56 1.68 2.89
C GLN A 65 -2.35 0.87 3.94
N PRO A 66 -2.13 1.06 5.25
CA PRO A 66 -1.04 1.86 5.79
C PRO A 66 0.31 1.17 5.48
N LYS A 67 1.42 1.90 5.61
CA LYS A 67 2.75 1.45 5.17
C LYS A 67 3.18 0.20 5.93
N ASN A 68 4.16 -0.53 5.40
CA ASN A 68 4.76 -1.69 6.07
C ASN A 68 5.41 -1.38 7.43
N THR A 69 5.70 -0.11 7.67
CA THR A 69 6.22 0.48 8.92
C THR A 69 5.11 0.95 9.85
N ASN A 70 3.85 0.57 9.57
CA ASN A 70 2.74 0.77 10.47
C ASN A 70 2.27 -0.56 11.05
N SER A 71 1.91 -0.59 12.34
CA SER A 71 1.41 -1.80 13.01
C SER A 71 0.14 -2.35 12.35
N GLU A 72 -0.66 -1.49 11.74
CA GLU A 72 -1.89 -1.83 11.02
C GLU A 72 -1.67 -2.19 9.54
N GLY A 73 -0.41 -2.25 9.10
CA GLY A 73 0.00 -2.60 7.74
C GLY A 73 -0.10 -4.10 7.45
N GLY A 74 0.69 -4.60 6.50
CA GLY A 74 0.73 -6.03 6.18
C GLY A 74 -0.58 -6.57 5.63
N ALA A 75 -1.11 -7.65 6.20
CA ALA A 75 -2.31 -8.34 5.70
C ALA A 75 -3.59 -7.48 5.69
N ALA A 76 -3.60 -6.39 6.47
CA ALA A 76 -4.71 -5.45 6.54
C ALA A 76 -4.52 -4.21 5.64
N ALA A 77 -3.39 -4.12 4.94
CA ALA A 77 -3.10 -3.03 4.02
C ALA A 77 -3.96 -3.15 2.75
N ALA A 78 -4.48 -2.03 2.28
CA ALA A 78 -4.95 -1.93 0.90
C ALA A 78 -3.73 -1.69 0.02
N THR A 79 -3.64 -2.42 -1.08
CA THR A 79 -2.57 -2.21 -2.05
C THR A 79 -3.11 -1.63 -3.34
N ARG A 80 -2.28 -0.93 -4.11
CA ARG A 80 -2.56 -0.50 -5.49
C ARG A 80 -1.26 -0.40 -6.28
N CYS A 81 -1.35 -0.57 -7.59
CA CYS A 81 -0.24 -0.27 -8.47
C CYS A 81 -0.08 1.23 -8.65
N MET A 82 1.17 1.66 -8.70
CA MET A 82 1.57 3.05 -8.82
C MET A 82 2.87 3.16 -9.62
N VAL A 83 3.05 4.25 -10.38
CA VAL A 83 4.30 4.50 -11.10
C VAL A 83 5.49 4.48 -10.12
N THR A 84 6.55 3.73 -10.45
CA THR A 84 7.67 3.46 -9.55
C THR A 84 8.32 4.73 -9.02
N GLY A 85 8.57 5.72 -9.88
CA GLY A 85 9.17 7.00 -9.46
C GLY A 85 8.31 7.74 -8.44
N GLU A 86 6.99 7.74 -8.63
CA GLU A 86 6.08 8.39 -7.68
C GLU A 86 5.99 7.63 -6.35
N ASN A 87 5.95 6.29 -6.39
CA ASN A 87 5.88 5.46 -5.19
C ASN A 87 7.18 5.53 -4.36
N LEU A 88 8.34 5.53 -5.03
CA LEU A 88 9.63 5.75 -4.37
C LEU A 88 9.72 7.15 -3.77
N GLY A 89 9.24 8.17 -4.48
CA GLY A 89 9.20 9.54 -3.99
C GLY A 89 8.36 9.67 -2.72
N GLU A 90 7.15 9.11 -2.71
CA GLU A 90 6.30 9.12 -1.53
C GLU A 90 6.89 8.29 -0.38
N GLY A 91 7.47 7.12 -0.67
CA GLY A 91 8.18 6.31 0.32
C GLY A 91 9.37 7.04 0.95
N GLY A 92 10.10 7.84 0.17
CA GLY A 92 11.19 8.67 0.65
C GLY A 92 10.73 9.81 1.57
N VAL A 93 9.64 10.50 1.19
CA VAL A 93 9.01 11.53 2.05
C VAL A 93 8.51 10.91 3.35
N TRP A 94 7.84 9.76 3.29
CA TRP A 94 7.39 9.03 4.47
C TRP A 94 8.56 8.65 5.36
N ALA A 95 9.62 8.03 4.81
CA ALA A 95 10.81 7.64 5.57
C ALA A 95 11.48 8.84 6.25
N GLY A 96 11.53 10.00 5.59
CA GLY A 96 12.02 11.24 6.20
C GLY A 96 11.11 11.73 7.35
N PHE A 97 9.79 11.68 7.17
CA PHE A 97 8.85 12.08 8.22
C PHE A 97 8.89 11.18 9.45
N ILE A 98 9.04 9.86 9.26
CA ILE A 98 9.07 8.88 10.36
C ILE A 98 10.47 8.61 10.90
N SER A 99 11.50 9.33 10.45
CA SER A 99 12.88 9.18 10.90
C SER A 99 13.11 9.62 12.35
#